data_AF-A0A1H3E9L9-F1
#
_entry.id   AF-A0A1H3E9L9-F1
#
_cell.length_a   1.000
_cell.length_b   1.000
_cell.length_c   1.000
_cell.angle_alpha   90.00
_cell.angle_beta   90.00
_cell.angle_gamma   90.00
#
_symmetry.space_group_name_H-M   'P 1'
#
loop_
_entity.id
_entity.type
_entity.pdbx_description
1 polymer ?
#
loop_
_entity_poly.entity_id
_entity_poly.type
_entity_poly.pdbx_seq_one_letter_code
_entity_poly.pdbx_strand_id
1 'polypeptide(L)'
;MLKPKLVEGRYGPAAQIQTEGGKTYHVQVIPFRSQTTLQIFDPTVENGLFNLSEARGGSDQLDRVFEVMDAAYDWDTPAYRQVCQELGLDPDTNRPMYKEHDKSLVADLEQRIKWGGGGDDMHLNELIFDLLDLLRTDQAPEFYAYVKSKQTLDHWSFKVSKSVFEDAFSRVDLHRISSSKPVFTAIDFLPSWEGRGYSASISLWSIADCEQDGWWPQGYGHVSGVALEPTRRDLAIETVVRRLKGQGVVFLSDSEARDYLDQEGAYWAFQQGSWQCPKGLQPRSPSASEQLLWRVKRPATPLYEQRLK
;
A
#
# COMPACT_ATOMS: atom_id res chain seq x y z
N MET A 1 37.36 5.62 -27.09
CA MET A 1 37.50 4.84 -25.84
C MET A 1 36.62 3.59 -25.95
N LEU A 2 37.07 2.44 -25.43
CA LEU A 2 36.23 1.26 -25.28
C LEU A 2 35.22 1.51 -24.16
N LYS A 3 33.97 1.06 -24.33
CA LYS A 3 32.94 1.19 -23.29
C LYS A 3 33.34 0.36 -22.06
N PRO A 4 33.01 0.82 -20.84
CA PRO A 4 33.18 0.02 -19.63
C PRO A 4 32.49 -1.34 -19.73
N LYS A 5 33.03 -2.32 -19.02
CA LYS A 5 32.35 -3.60 -18.84
C LYS A 5 31.15 -3.37 -17.91
N LEU A 6 29.98 -3.83 -18.35
CA LEU A 6 28.80 -3.88 -17.48
C LEU A 6 28.88 -5.09 -16.56
N VAL A 7 28.52 -4.86 -15.30
CA VAL A 7 28.44 -5.89 -14.25
C VAL A 7 27.12 -5.74 -13.50
N GLU A 8 26.74 -6.76 -12.74
CA GLU A 8 25.61 -6.65 -11.83
C GLU A 8 26.05 -5.87 -10.58
N GLY A 9 25.45 -4.71 -10.36
CA GLY A 9 25.68 -3.85 -9.22
C GLY A 9 24.63 -4.03 -8.13
N ARG A 10 24.55 -3.06 -7.21
CA ARG A 10 23.64 -3.14 -6.05
C ARG A 10 22.17 -2.97 -6.43
N TYR A 11 21.91 -2.11 -7.42
CA TYR A 11 20.57 -1.73 -7.85
C TYR A 11 20.29 -2.08 -9.32
N GLY A 12 21.00 -3.07 -9.87
CA GLY A 12 20.89 -3.50 -11.27
C GLY A 12 22.20 -3.33 -12.06
N PRO A 13 22.14 -3.12 -13.39
CA PRO A 13 23.33 -2.94 -14.22
C PRO A 13 24.24 -1.80 -13.73
N ALA A 14 25.55 -2.03 -13.75
CA ALA A 14 26.56 -1.06 -13.36
C ALA A 14 27.70 -0.99 -14.37
N ALA A 15 28.16 0.22 -14.67
CA ALA A 15 29.39 0.44 -15.42
C ALA A 15 30.58 0.36 -14.47
N GLN A 16 31.49 -0.58 -14.73
CA GLN A 16 32.70 -0.75 -13.93
C GLN A 16 33.79 0.20 -14.43
N ILE A 17 34.14 1.21 -13.62
CA ILE A 17 35.21 2.16 -13.94
C ILE A 17 36.40 1.91 -13.01
N GLN A 18 37.58 1.73 -13.58
CA GLN A 18 38.83 1.59 -12.84
C GLN A 18 39.61 2.90 -12.89
N THR A 19 40.12 3.35 -11.75
CA THR A 19 41.02 4.51 -11.65
C THR A 19 42.45 4.13 -12.00
N GLU A 20 43.30 5.13 -12.24
CA GLU A 20 44.73 4.94 -12.49
C GLU A 20 45.44 4.20 -11.34
N GLY A 21 44.97 4.39 -10.10
CA GLY A 21 45.45 3.69 -8.91
C GLY A 21 44.94 2.24 -8.78
N GLY A 22 44.19 1.73 -9.76
CA GLY A 22 43.66 0.37 -9.80
C GLY A 22 42.37 0.16 -8.99
N LYS A 23 41.85 1.19 -8.32
CA LYS A 23 40.57 1.13 -7.57
C LYS A 23 39.41 1.04 -8.55
N THR A 24 38.38 0.28 -8.21
CA THR A 24 37.18 0.09 -9.05
C THR A 24 35.97 0.74 -8.41
N TYR A 25 35.15 1.41 -9.23
CA TYR A 25 33.86 1.97 -8.87
C TYR A 25 32.77 1.47 -9.80
N HIS A 26 31.55 1.37 -9.28
CA HIS A 26 30.35 1.01 -10.02
C HIS A 26 29.48 2.25 -10.19
N VAL A 27 29.22 2.64 -11.44
CA VAL A 27 28.27 3.72 -11.75
C VAL A 27 26.94 3.11 -12.19
N GLN A 28 25.85 3.55 -11.59
CA GLN A 28 24.50 3.03 -11.83
C GLN A 28 23.51 4.17 -12.10
N VAL A 29 22.53 3.90 -12.96
CA VAL A 29 21.32 4.73 -13.11
C VAL A 29 20.30 4.22 -12.09
N ILE A 30 19.84 5.10 -11.20
CA ILE A 30 18.86 4.78 -10.16
C ILE A 30 17.72 5.80 -10.25
N PRO A 31 16.46 5.36 -10.34
CA PRO A 31 15.33 6.27 -10.20
C PRO A 31 15.23 6.75 -8.76
N PHE A 32 15.13 8.06 -8.57
CA PHE A 32 14.74 8.66 -7.30
C PHE A 32 13.37 9.32 -7.48
N ARG A 33 12.32 8.58 -7.10
CA ARG A 33 10.91 8.97 -7.34
C ARG A 33 10.67 9.26 -8.83
N SER A 34 10.38 10.51 -9.19
CA SER A 34 10.18 10.92 -10.59
C SER A 34 11.47 11.24 -11.36
N GLN A 35 12.60 11.41 -10.68
CA GLN A 35 13.86 11.83 -11.31
C GLN A 35 14.81 10.65 -11.49
N THR A 36 15.79 10.84 -12.38
CA THR A 36 16.95 9.94 -12.48
C THR A 36 18.10 10.43 -11.61
N THR A 37 18.89 9.50 -11.09
CA THR A 37 20.13 9.80 -10.38
C THR A 37 21.23 8.85 -10.83
N LEU A 38 22.36 9.40 -11.25
CA LEU A 38 23.62 8.67 -11.35
C LEU A 38 24.18 8.50 -9.93
N GLN A 39 24.41 7.27 -9.52
CA GLN A 39 25.07 6.96 -8.26
C GLN A 39 26.36 6.19 -8.51
N ILE A 40 27.37 6.51 -7.71
CA ILE A 40 28.68 5.87 -7.71
C ILE A 40 28.80 5.06 -6.43
N PHE A 41 29.25 3.82 -6.55
CA PHE A 41 29.49 2.94 -5.42
C PHE A 41 30.89 2.36 -5.46
N ASP A 42 31.49 2.18 -4.29
CA ASP A 42 32.62 1.29 -4.11
C ASP A 42 32.13 -0.14 -3.88
N PRO A 43 32.31 -1.07 -4.84
CA PRO A 43 31.83 -2.44 -4.71
C PRO A 43 32.55 -3.24 -3.62
N THR A 44 33.67 -2.74 -3.08
CA THR A 44 34.40 -3.40 -1.99
C THR A 44 33.91 -3.02 -0.59
N VAL A 45 32.98 -2.06 -0.50
CA VAL A 45 32.38 -1.58 0.76
C VAL A 45 30.92 -1.99 0.79
N GLU A 46 30.48 -2.61 1.90
CA GLU A 46 29.10 -3.15 2.05
C GLU A 46 28.01 -2.10 1.76
N ASN A 47 28.22 -0.85 2.20
CA ASN A 47 27.27 0.23 1.98
C ASN A 47 27.50 0.98 0.65
N GLY A 48 28.51 0.59 -0.13
CA GLY A 48 28.90 1.25 -1.37
C GLY A 48 29.48 2.65 -1.18
N LEU A 49 29.69 3.08 0.07
CA LEU A 49 30.29 4.39 0.38
C LEU A 49 31.72 4.45 -0.17
N PHE A 50 32.08 5.62 -0.68
CA PHE A 50 33.40 5.88 -1.21
C PHE A 50 33.93 7.25 -0.76
N ASN A 51 35.24 7.42 -0.84
CA ASN A 51 35.88 8.71 -0.62
C ASN A 51 35.79 9.55 -1.90
N LEU A 52 35.01 10.64 -1.85
CA LEU A 52 34.80 11.55 -2.98
C LEU A 52 36.11 12.13 -3.53
N SER A 53 37.05 12.49 -2.66
CA SER A 53 38.32 13.11 -3.09
C SER A 53 39.26 12.11 -3.75
N GLU A 54 39.14 10.81 -3.43
CA GLU A 54 39.91 9.76 -4.09
C GLU A 54 39.31 9.36 -5.44
N ALA A 55 37.99 9.46 -5.58
CA ALA A 55 37.30 9.14 -6.84
C ALA A 55 37.47 10.24 -7.89
N ARG A 56 37.48 11.52 -7.49
CA ARG A 56 37.73 12.65 -8.39
C ARG A 56 39.20 12.72 -8.82
N GLY A 57 39.44 12.98 -10.09
CA GLY A 57 40.79 13.03 -10.69
C GLY A 57 41.43 11.67 -10.89
N GLY A 58 40.79 10.57 -10.48
CA GLY A 58 41.31 9.21 -10.64
C GLY A 58 41.00 8.59 -12.01
N SER A 59 40.07 9.17 -12.77
CA SER A 59 39.65 8.72 -14.10
C SER A 59 38.84 9.82 -14.80
N ASP A 60 39.20 10.17 -16.04
CA ASP A 60 38.42 11.10 -16.88
C ASP A 60 36.94 10.71 -16.97
N GLN A 61 36.64 9.41 -16.97
CA GLN A 61 35.28 8.91 -17.08
C GLN A 61 34.48 9.12 -15.79
N LEU A 62 35.11 8.97 -14.62
CA LEU A 62 34.47 9.31 -13.34
C LEU A 62 34.29 10.82 -13.20
N ASP A 63 35.27 11.61 -13.60
CA ASP A 63 35.17 13.08 -13.54
C ASP A 63 34.02 13.58 -14.40
N ARG A 64 33.80 12.98 -15.57
CA ARG A 64 32.65 13.29 -16.41
C ARG A 64 31.31 12.88 -15.81
N VAL A 65 31.26 11.79 -15.05
CA VAL A 65 30.08 11.42 -14.25
C VAL A 65 29.84 12.48 -13.16
N PHE A 66 30.89 12.90 -12.46
CA PHE A 66 30.78 13.96 -11.46
C PHE A 66 30.32 15.29 -12.06
N GLU A 67 30.79 15.68 -13.24
CA GLU A 67 30.33 16.90 -13.94
C GLU A 67 28.81 16.88 -14.17
N VAL A 68 28.25 15.73 -14.58
CA VAL A 68 26.80 15.58 -14.73
C VAL A 68 26.13 15.61 -13.36
N MET A 69 26.65 14.88 -12.38
CA MET A 69 26.09 14.80 -11.03
C MET A 69 26.07 16.15 -10.30
N ASP A 70 27.07 16.99 -10.53
CA ASP A 70 27.19 18.34 -9.95
C ASP A 70 26.25 19.34 -10.64
N ALA A 71 25.84 19.05 -11.88
CA ALA A 71 24.84 19.83 -12.61
C ALA A 71 23.42 19.40 -12.22
N ALA A 72 22.43 20.26 -12.50
CA ALA A 72 21.03 19.84 -12.48
C ALA A 72 20.73 19.05 -13.77
N TYR A 73 20.34 17.78 -13.65
CA TYR A 73 19.97 16.92 -14.77
C TYR A 73 18.72 16.10 -14.45
N ASP A 74 18.11 15.55 -15.49
CA ASP A 74 17.02 14.59 -15.42
C ASP A 74 17.07 13.63 -16.64
N TRP A 75 16.08 12.74 -16.78
CA TRP A 75 16.02 11.66 -17.78
C TRP A 75 16.37 12.11 -19.21
N ASP A 76 15.88 13.30 -19.59
CA ASP A 76 16.00 13.81 -20.95
C ASP A 76 17.15 14.82 -21.13
N THR A 77 17.95 15.08 -20.09
CA THR A 77 19.11 15.97 -20.18
C THR A 77 20.17 15.38 -21.13
N PRO A 78 20.60 16.10 -22.19
CA PRO A 78 21.55 15.56 -23.18
C PRO A 78 22.87 15.07 -22.57
N ALA A 79 23.43 15.81 -21.61
CA ALA A 79 24.69 15.45 -20.94
C ALA A 79 24.57 14.13 -20.17
N TYR A 80 23.44 13.92 -19.46
CA TYR A 80 23.13 12.67 -18.76
C TYR A 80 23.05 11.48 -19.73
N ARG A 81 22.28 11.62 -20.81
CA ARG A 81 22.13 10.53 -21.80
C ARG A 81 23.44 10.20 -22.50
N GLN A 82 24.25 11.22 -22.80
CA GLN A 82 25.58 11.02 -23.36
C GLN A 82 26.48 10.23 -22.42
N VAL A 83 26.53 10.60 -21.13
CA VAL A 83 27.31 9.87 -20.12
C VAL A 83 26.83 8.41 -20.01
N CYS A 84 25.52 8.17 -19.96
CA CYS A 84 24.99 6.80 -19.95
C CYS A 84 25.44 6.00 -21.19
N GLN A 85 25.35 6.58 -22.38
CA GLN A 85 25.77 5.95 -23.63
C GLN A 85 27.26 5.58 -23.64
N GLU A 86 28.12 6.47 -23.10
CA GLU A 86 29.56 6.28 -22.95
C GLU A 86 29.89 5.18 -21.93
N LEU A 87 29.11 5.11 -20.85
CA LEU A 87 29.19 4.06 -19.83
C LEU A 87 28.58 2.73 -20.28
N GLY A 88 27.83 2.71 -21.39
CA GLY A 88 27.07 1.55 -21.82
C GLY A 88 25.81 1.29 -21.00
N LEU A 89 25.39 2.24 -20.16
CA LEU A 89 24.17 2.15 -19.37
C LEU A 89 22.95 2.56 -20.21
N ASP A 90 21.80 1.93 -19.93
CA ASP A 90 20.53 2.38 -20.46
C ASP A 90 20.03 3.59 -19.64
N PRO A 91 19.91 4.79 -20.23
CA PRO A 91 19.45 5.99 -19.52
C PRO A 91 18.00 5.89 -19.06
N ASP A 92 17.21 4.95 -19.58
CA ASP A 92 15.81 4.76 -19.19
C ASP A 92 15.63 3.57 -18.22
N THR A 93 16.74 3.06 -17.64
CA THR A 93 16.72 1.99 -16.62
C THR A 93 15.77 2.36 -15.48
N ASN A 94 14.72 1.56 -15.30
CA ASN A 94 13.67 1.75 -14.28
C ASN A 94 13.00 3.13 -14.32
N ARG A 95 12.98 3.81 -15.48
CA ARG A 95 12.26 5.07 -15.67
C ARG A 95 10.76 4.86 -15.37
N PRO A 96 10.14 5.66 -14.49
CA PRO A 96 8.71 5.56 -14.21
C PRO A 96 7.87 5.64 -15.49
N MET A 97 6.91 4.73 -15.62
CA MET A 97 5.99 4.71 -16.77
C MET A 97 4.59 5.08 -16.32
N TYR A 98 3.88 5.84 -17.14
CA TYR A 98 2.52 6.31 -16.85
C TYR A 98 1.60 6.09 -18.05
N LYS A 99 0.29 6.09 -17.81
CA LYS A 99 -0.72 6.05 -18.88
C LYS A 99 -0.59 7.31 -19.75
N GLU A 100 -0.81 7.19 -21.05
CA GLU A 100 -0.66 8.31 -21.99
C GLU A 100 -1.50 9.53 -21.61
N HIS A 101 -2.74 9.31 -21.17
CA HIS A 101 -3.67 10.38 -20.76
C HIS A 101 -3.35 11.00 -19.39
N ASP A 102 -2.43 10.41 -18.62
CA ASP A 102 -1.98 10.94 -17.33
C ASP A 102 -0.69 11.74 -17.43
N LYS A 103 -0.02 11.76 -18.58
CA LYS A 103 1.27 12.46 -18.76
C LYS A 103 1.23 13.94 -18.39
N SER A 104 0.16 14.66 -18.77
CA SER A 104 0.02 16.08 -18.42
C SER A 104 -0.18 16.28 -16.92
N LEU A 105 -0.96 15.41 -16.28
CA LEU A 105 -1.19 15.44 -14.85
C LEU A 105 0.08 15.13 -14.06
N VAL A 106 0.86 14.14 -14.51
CA VAL A 106 2.18 13.80 -13.96
C VAL A 106 3.13 14.99 -14.04
N ALA A 107 3.23 15.64 -15.21
CA ALA A 107 4.05 16.83 -15.37
C ALA A 107 3.60 17.99 -14.45
N ASP A 108 2.29 18.19 -14.29
CA ASP A 108 1.73 19.20 -13.38
C ASP A 108 2.05 18.91 -11.90
N LEU A 109 2.07 17.63 -11.51
CA LEU A 109 2.49 17.20 -10.17
C LEU A 109 3.99 17.44 -9.96
N GLU A 110 4.83 17.05 -10.91
CA GLU A 110 6.29 17.20 -10.84
C GLU A 110 6.72 18.67 -10.73
N GLN A 111 6.08 19.58 -11.47
CA GLN A 111 6.35 21.01 -11.41
C GLN A 111 6.04 21.65 -10.05
N ARG A 112 5.22 20.99 -9.22
CA ARG A 112 4.84 21.46 -7.88
C ARG A 112 5.80 21.01 -6.80
N ILE A 113 6.73 20.11 -7.11
CA ILE A 113 7.74 19.65 -6.17
C ILE A 113 8.68 20.81 -5.84
N LYS A 114 8.80 21.10 -4.54
CA LYS A 114 9.71 22.14 -4.04
C LYS A 114 10.94 21.51 -3.42
N TRP A 115 12.01 21.43 -4.20
CA TRP A 115 13.30 20.92 -3.74
C TRP A 115 13.92 21.87 -2.70
N GLY A 116 14.38 21.32 -1.57
CA GLY A 116 15.01 22.09 -0.48
C GLY A 116 14.05 22.83 0.46
N GLY A 117 12.72 22.65 0.31
CA GLY A 117 11.72 23.19 1.23
C GLY A 117 11.61 22.36 2.52
N GLY A 118 11.42 23.03 3.66
CA GLY A 118 11.12 22.38 4.96
C GLY A 118 9.64 22.51 5.35
N GLY A 119 9.22 21.77 6.37
CA GLY A 119 7.86 21.87 6.93
C GLY A 119 6.76 21.44 5.95
N ASP A 120 5.75 22.30 5.72
CA ASP A 120 4.61 22.01 4.84
C ASP A 120 5.01 21.62 3.42
N ASP A 121 6.10 22.19 2.89
CA ASP A 121 6.59 21.86 1.55
C ASP A 121 7.08 20.40 1.48
N MET A 122 7.67 19.88 2.57
CA MET A 122 8.08 18.47 2.65
C MET A 122 6.86 17.54 2.69
N HIS A 123 5.84 17.89 3.46
CA HIS A 123 4.60 17.10 3.52
C HIS A 123 3.85 17.10 2.17
N LEU A 124 3.88 18.22 1.44
CA LEU A 124 3.28 18.31 0.11
C LEU A 124 4.07 17.48 -0.90
N ASN A 125 5.40 17.55 -0.87
CA ASN A 125 6.26 16.74 -1.73
C ASN A 125 6.03 15.24 -1.49
N GLU A 126 5.88 14.82 -0.23
CA GLU A 126 5.56 13.42 0.11
C GLU A 126 4.25 12.95 -0.51
N LEU A 127 3.19 13.78 -0.47
CA LEU A 127 1.94 13.48 -1.16
C LEU A 127 2.15 13.39 -2.68
N ILE A 128 2.90 14.33 -3.26
CA ILE A 128 3.20 14.32 -4.71
C ILE A 128 3.91 13.03 -5.09
N PHE A 129 4.94 12.63 -4.35
CA PHE A 129 5.68 11.39 -4.60
C PHE A 129 4.78 10.17 -4.48
N ASP A 130 3.94 10.09 -3.43
CA ASP A 130 3.01 8.98 -3.27
C ASP A 130 2.02 8.92 -4.44
N LEU A 131 1.47 10.05 -4.90
CA LEU A 131 0.55 10.10 -6.04
C LEU A 131 1.23 9.71 -7.36
N LEU A 132 2.47 10.16 -7.60
CA LEU A 132 3.26 9.74 -8.75
C LEU A 132 3.48 8.22 -8.72
N ASP A 133 3.90 7.68 -7.58
CA ASP A 133 4.12 6.24 -7.45
C ASP A 133 2.83 5.40 -7.63
N LEU A 134 1.67 5.94 -7.20
CA LEU A 134 0.35 5.30 -7.38
C LEU A 134 -0.17 5.35 -8.81
N LEU A 135 0.28 6.31 -9.64
CA LEU A 135 -0.13 6.44 -11.04
C LEU A 135 0.72 5.61 -12.01
N ARG A 136 1.80 4.99 -11.52
CA ARG A 136 2.72 4.22 -12.36
C ARG A 136 2.07 2.98 -12.97
N THR A 137 2.52 2.65 -14.19
CA THR A 137 2.10 1.45 -14.92
C THR A 137 3.11 0.32 -14.80
N ASP A 138 4.39 0.64 -14.58
CA ASP A 138 5.47 -0.33 -14.43
C ASP A 138 5.49 -1.02 -13.05
N GLN A 139 4.79 -0.45 -12.06
CA GLN A 139 4.55 -1.07 -10.76
C GLN A 139 3.07 -1.06 -10.39
N ALA A 140 2.69 -1.94 -9.47
CA ALA A 140 1.37 -1.93 -8.85
C ALA A 140 1.28 -0.78 -7.82
N PRO A 141 0.13 -0.10 -7.70
CA PRO A 141 -0.07 0.91 -6.65
C PRO A 141 0.07 0.29 -5.26
N GLU A 142 0.81 0.95 -4.36
CA GLU A 142 1.03 0.44 -3.00
C GLU A 142 -0.07 0.87 -2.02
N PHE A 143 -0.66 -0.10 -1.31
CA PHE A 143 -1.80 0.11 -0.41
C PHE A 143 -1.55 1.20 0.62
N TYR A 144 -0.39 1.21 1.27
CA TYR A 144 -0.09 2.20 2.31
C TYR A 144 0.14 3.60 1.75
N ALA A 145 0.70 3.73 0.55
CA ALA A 145 0.81 5.01 -0.14
C ALA A 145 -0.60 5.54 -0.50
N TYR A 146 -1.51 4.67 -0.93
CA TYR A 146 -2.90 5.01 -1.20
C TYR A 146 -3.62 5.51 0.06
N VAL A 147 -3.54 4.76 1.18
CA VAL A 147 -4.19 5.15 2.44
C VAL A 147 -3.62 6.45 2.99
N LYS A 148 -2.30 6.63 2.97
CA LYS A 148 -1.63 7.88 3.41
C LYS A 148 -2.06 9.07 2.55
N SER A 149 -2.11 8.89 1.22
CA SER A 149 -2.56 9.93 0.29
C SER A 149 -4.02 10.30 0.55
N LYS A 150 -4.90 9.31 0.73
CA LYS A 150 -6.31 9.53 1.07
C LYS A 150 -6.47 10.33 2.35
N GLN A 151 -5.78 9.94 3.42
CA GLN A 151 -5.86 10.62 4.72
C GLN A 151 -5.39 12.07 4.62
N THR A 152 -4.30 12.30 3.89
CA THR A 152 -3.77 13.64 3.62
C THR A 152 -4.78 14.49 2.86
N LEU A 153 -5.45 13.90 1.86
CA LEU A 153 -6.50 14.58 1.10
C LEU A 153 -7.73 14.88 1.98
N ASP A 154 -8.19 13.93 2.78
CA ASP A 154 -9.35 14.10 3.66
C ASP A 154 -9.10 15.17 4.75
N HIS A 155 -7.84 15.35 5.19
CA HIS A 155 -7.42 16.34 6.18
C HIS A 155 -6.56 17.45 5.56
N TRP A 156 -6.97 17.94 4.38
CA TRP A 156 -6.20 18.91 3.61
C TRP A 156 -5.84 20.16 4.42
N SER A 157 -4.54 20.45 4.51
CA SER A 157 -4.01 21.61 5.26
C SER A 157 -3.10 22.51 4.43
N PHE A 158 -2.86 22.17 3.16
CA PHE A 158 -1.92 22.92 2.32
C PHE A 158 -2.54 24.19 1.75
N LYS A 159 -1.69 25.19 1.49
CA LYS A 159 -2.08 26.48 0.89
C LYS A 159 -2.42 26.38 -0.61
N VAL A 160 -2.08 25.26 -1.25
CA VAL A 160 -2.37 25.02 -2.67
C VAL A 160 -3.74 24.36 -2.85
N SER A 161 -4.36 24.55 -4.01
CA SER A 161 -5.63 23.90 -4.34
C SER A 161 -5.49 22.39 -4.35
N LYS A 162 -6.46 21.71 -3.74
CA LYS A 162 -6.54 20.25 -3.65
C LYS A 162 -6.88 19.57 -4.98
N SER A 163 -7.50 20.30 -5.91
CA SER A 163 -8.11 19.77 -7.15
C SER A 163 -7.21 18.84 -7.97
N VAL A 164 -5.97 19.24 -8.24
CA VAL A 164 -5.02 18.42 -9.03
C VAL A 164 -4.67 17.11 -8.32
N PHE A 165 -4.61 17.13 -6.98
CA PHE A 165 -4.29 15.96 -6.18
C PHE A 165 -5.49 15.03 -6.06
N GLU A 166 -6.71 15.57 -5.98
CA GLU A 166 -7.95 14.79 -6.07
C GLU A 166 -8.13 14.14 -7.44
N ASP A 167 -7.83 14.86 -8.53
CA ASP A 167 -7.84 14.29 -9.88
C ASP A 167 -6.83 13.14 -9.98
N ALA A 168 -5.57 13.36 -9.58
CA ALA A 168 -4.56 12.30 -9.53
C ALA A 168 -4.98 11.09 -8.70
N PHE A 169 -5.51 11.32 -7.50
CA PHE A 169 -5.97 10.26 -6.62
C PHE A 169 -7.14 9.46 -7.22
N SER A 170 -8.04 10.12 -7.96
CA SER A 170 -9.19 9.46 -8.59
C SER A 170 -8.82 8.52 -9.76
N ARG A 171 -7.62 8.69 -10.33
CA ARG A 171 -7.13 7.90 -11.47
C ARG A 171 -6.28 6.70 -11.08
N VAL A 172 -6.01 6.53 -9.79
CA VAL A 172 -5.28 5.37 -9.25
C VAL A 172 -6.00 4.08 -9.62
N ASP A 173 -5.26 3.15 -10.21
CA ASP A 173 -5.81 1.86 -10.63
C ASP A 173 -5.95 0.89 -9.45
N LEU A 174 -7.06 1.01 -8.72
CA LEU A 174 -7.35 0.19 -7.56
C LEU A 174 -7.49 -1.30 -7.88
N HIS A 175 -7.72 -1.66 -9.15
CA HIS A 175 -7.76 -3.08 -9.51
C HIS A 175 -6.38 -3.69 -9.37
N ARG A 176 -5.30 -2.95 -9.63
CA ARG A 176 -3.92 -3.45 -9.56
C ARG A 176 -3.25 -3.27 -8.21
N ILE A 177 -3.96 -2.75 -7.21
CA ILE A 177 -3.35 -2.40 -5.92
C ILE A 177 -2.70 -3.63 -5.27
N SER A 178 -1.50 -3.43 -4.72
CA SER A 178 -0.76 -4.45 -3.98
C SER A 178 -0.33 -3.92 -2.62
N SER A 179 0.22 -4.79 -1.79
CA SER A 179 0.88 -4.38 -0.55
C SER A 179 2.19 -5.12 -0.37
N SER A 180 3.26 -4.38 -0.10
CA SER A 180 4.59 -4.89 0.24
C SER A 180 4.65 -5.58 1.60
N LYS A 181 3.64 -5.36 2.45
CA LYS A 181 3.50 -5.96 3.77
C LYS A 181 2.04 -6.32 4.08
N PRO A 182 1.78 -7.27 4.98
CA PRO A 182 0.41 -7.69 5.28
C PRO A 182 -0.44 -6.53 5.84
N VAL A 183 -1.69 -6.45 5.38
CA VAL A 183 -2.69 -5.47 5.85
C VAL A 183 -3.70 -6.18 6.73
N PHE A 184 -3.92 -5.70 7.95
CA PHE A 184 -4.80 -6.35 8.92
C PHE A 184 -6.08 -5.55 9.14
N THR A 185 -7.21 -6.25 9.14
CA THR A 185 -8.53 -5.72 9.45
C THR A 185 -9.18 -6.60 10.51
N ALA A 186 -9.74 -5.98 11.56
CA ALA A 186 -10.51 -6.70 12.57
C ALA A 186 -12.00 -6.63 12.24
N ILE A 187 -12.70 -7.77 12.34
CA ILE A 187 -14.15 -7.88 12.20
C ILE A 187 -14.71 -8.52 13.47
N ASP A 188 -15.67 -7.85 14.10
CA ASP A 188 -16.33 -8.34 15.31
C ASP A 188 -17.58 -9.15 14.94
N PHE A 189 -17.56 -10.44 15.25
CA PHE A 189 -18.69 -11.34 15.12
C PHE A 189 -19.52 -11.34 16.40
N LEU A 190 -20.83 -11.27 16.22
CA LEU A 190 -21.83 -11.32 17.29
C LEU A 190 -22.22 -12.78 17.58
N PRO A 191 -22.74 -13.07 18.78
CA PRO A 191 -23.34 -14.36 19.10
C PRO A 191 -24.37 -14.76 18.04
N SER A 192 -24.22 -15.95 17.47
CA SER A 192 -25.08 -16.47 16.41
C SER A 192 -25.08 -17.99 16.45
N TRP A 193 -25.72 -18.63 15.48
CA TRP A 193 -25.69 -20.09 15.31
C TRP A 193 -24.28 -20.67 15.11
N GLU A 194 -23.28 -19.86 14.75
CA GLU A 194 -21.88 -20.30 14.59
C GLU A 194 -21.07 -20.28 15.89
N GLY A 195 -21.56 -19.61 16.94
CA GLY A 195 -20.82 -19.49 18.19
C GLY A 195 -21.09 -18.20 18.95
N ARG A 196 -20.24 -17.93 19.94
CA ARG A 196 -20.51 -16.98 21.03
C ARG A 196 -20.19 -15.54 20.71
N GLY A 197 -19.92 -15.25 19.44
CA GLY A 197 -19.20 -14.06 19.03
C GLY A 197 -17.69 -14.21 19.25
N TYR A 198 -16.92 -13.48 18.47
CA TYR A 198 -15.45 -13.46 18.47
C TYR A 198 -14.96 -12.31 17.59
N SER A 199 -13.72 -11.85 17.79
CA SER A 199 -13.08 -10.92 16.87
C SER A 199 -12.16 -11.70 15.91
N ALA A 200 -12.39 -11.58 14.61
CA ALA A 200 -11.55 -12.16 13.58
C ALA A 200 -10.55 -11.11 13.06
N SER A 201 -9.26 -11.45 13.05
CA SER A 201 -8.24 -10.64 12.37
C SER A 201 -8.02 -11.21 10.97
N ILE A 202 -8.46 -10.45 9.96
CA ILE A 202 -8.35 -10.79 8.55
C ILE A 202 -7.12 -10.10 7.98
N SER A 203 -6.21 -10.87 7.41
CA SER A 203 -4.99 -10.39 6.78
C SER A 203 -5.07 -10.44 5.25
N LEU A 204 -4.82 -9.31 4.60
CA LEU A 204 -4.69 -9.20 3.15
C LEU A 204 -3.20 -9.16 2.78
N TRP A 205 -2.83 -9.75 1.64
CA TRP A 205 -1.44 -9.86 1.17
C TRP A 205 -0.48 -10.48 2.22
N SER A 206 -0.98 -11.42 3.02
CA SER A 206 -0.19 -12.11 4.05
C SER A 206 0.60 -13.31 3.54
N ILE A 207 0.28 -13.77 2.34
CA ILE A 207 0.94 -14.88 1.66
C ILE A 207 1.20 -14.51 0.19
N ALA A 208 2.14 -15.20 -0.44
CA ALA A 208 2.47 -14.97 -1.85
C ALA A 208 1.33 -15.36 -2.81
N ASP A 209 0.55 -16.39 -2.46
CA ASP A 209 -0.56 -16.90 -3.28
C ASP A 209 -1.91 -16.32 -2.82
N CYS A 210 -2.03 -14.98 -2.90
CA CYS A 210 -3.28 -14.28 -2.68
C CYS A 210 -3.89 -13.80 -3.98
N GLU A 211 -5.20 -13.57 -3.97
CA GLU A 211 -5.89 -12.90 -5.06
C GLU A 211 -5.43 -11.43 -5.17
N GLN A 212 -5.78 -10.79 -6.29
CA GLN A 212 -5.34 -9.44 -6.61
C GLN A 212 -5.69 -8.40 -5.52
N ASP A 213 -6.83 -8.54 -4.85
CA ASP A 213 -7.26 -7.69 -3.74
C ASP A 213 -6.64 -8.09 -2.37
N GLY A 214 -5.63 -8.95 -2.40
CA GLY A 214 -4.92 -9.47 -1.23
C GLY A 214 -5.68 -10.58 -0.50
N TRP A 215 -6.86 -10.99 -0.98
CA TRP A 215 -7.65 -12.02 -0.34
C TRP A 215 -6.99 -13.40 -0.42
N TRP A 216 -7.00 -14.16 0.67
CA TRP A 216 -6.55 -15.54 0.67
C TRP A 216 -7.76 -16.50 0.64
N PRO A 217 -8.04 -17.19 -0.48
CA PRO A 217 -9.27 -17.99 -0.65
C PRO A 217 -9.43 -19.09 0.39
N GLN A 218 -8.34 -19.76 0.77
CA GLN A 218 -8.40 -20.88 1.72
C GLN A 218 -8.31 -20.42 3.19
N GLY A 219 -7.91 -19.18 3.43
CA GLY A 219 -7.59 -18.70 4.78
C GLY A 219 -8.82 -18.49 5.67
N TYR A 220 -9.94 -18.03 5.09
CA TYR A 220 -11.05 -17.46 5.85
C TYR A 220 -12.38 -18.20 5.72
N GLY A 221 -12.40 -19.41 5.12
CA GLY A 221 -13.65 -20.17 4.94
C GLY A 221 -14.34 -20.57 6.26
N HIS A 222 -13.63 -20.53 7.38
CA HIS A 222 -14.19 -20.76 8.72
C HIS A 222 -14.88 -19.53 9.32
N VAL A 223 -14.63 -18.34 8.77
CA VAL A 223 -15.17 -17.07 9.25
C VAL A 223 -16.60 -16.93 8.75
N SER A 224 -17.57 -17.08 9.64
CA SER A 224 -18.99 -17.08 9.31
C SER A 224 -19.87 -16.58 10.46
N GLY A 225 -21.14 -16.27 10.17
CA GLY A 225 -22.15 -15.87 11.15
C GLY A 225 -22.64 -14.43 10.94
N VAL A 226 -22.97 -13.77 12.05
CA VAL A 226 -23.44 -12.38 12.09
C VAL A 226 -22.31 -11.49 12.61
N ALA A 227 -22.00 -10.42 11.90
CA ALA A 227 -20.92 -9.48 12.22
C ALA A 227 -21.42 -8.04 12.35
N LEU A 228 -20.71 -7.24 13.14
CA LEU A 228 -20.92 -5.81 13.22
C LEU A 228 -20.27 -5.13 12.00
N GLU A 229 -21.00 -4.22 11.37
CA GLU A 229 -20.47 -3.39 10.29
C GLU A 229 -19.38 -2.45 10.84
N PRO A 230 -18.14 -2.50 10.30
CA PRO A 230 -17.07 -1.64 10.77
C PRO A 230 -17.40 -0.15 10.53
N THR A 231 -17.07 0.69 11.51
CA THR A 231 -17.32 2.14 11.42
C THR A 231 -16.35 2.85 10.47
N ARG A 232 -15.11 2.36 10.38
CA ARG A 232 -14.11 2.86 9.44
C ARG A 232 -14.38 2.26 8.06
N ARG A 233 -14.37 3.13 7.03
CA ARG A 233 -14.50 2.72 5.62
C ARG A 233 -13.23 3.04 4.87
N ASP A 234 -12.30 2.09 4.88
CA ASP A 234 -11.17 2.11 3.98
C ASP A 234 -11.20 0.92 3.03
N LEU A 235 -10.34 0.95 2.02
CA LEU A 235 -10.32 -0.03 0.95
C LEU A 235 -10.12 -1.47 1.45
N ALA A 236 -9.34 -1.67 2.52
CA ALA A 236 -9.14 -3.00 3.09
C ALA A 236 -10.42 -3.50 3.77
N ILE A 237 -11.05 -2.66 4.60
CA ILE A 237 -12.32 -3.00 5.24
C ILE A 237 -13.40 -3.28 4.21
N GLU A 238 -13.53 -2.44 3.18
CA GLU A 238 -14.49 -2.63 2.09
C GLU A 238 -14.28 -3.95 1.36
N THR A 239 -13.02 -4.30 1.09
CA THR A 239 -12.64 -5.58 0.48
C THR A 239 -13.03 -6.76 1.37
N VAL A 240 -12.68 -6.71 2.65
CA VAL A 240 -12.99 -7.77 3.63
C VAL A 240 -14.50 -7.93 3.79
N VAL A 241 -15.25 -6.84 3.98
CA VAL A 241 -16.71 -6.87 4.11
C VAL A 241 -17.36 -7.45 2.85
N ARG A 242 -16.92 -7.03 1.65
CA ARG A 242 -17.43 -7.58 0.38
C ARG A 242 -17.18 -9.08 0.28
N ARG A 243 -15.95 -9.53 0.58
CA ARG A 243 -15.57 -10.95 0.50
C ARG A 243 -16.35 -11.80 1.50
N LEU A 244 -16.47 -11.34 2.75
CA LEU A 244 -17.23 -12.03 3.80
C LEU A 244 -18.74 -12.06 3.51
N LYS A 245 -19.32 -10.96 2.98
CA LYS A 245 -20.71 -10.97 2.49
C LYS A 245 -20.91 -12.01 1.38
N GLY A 246 -19.96 -12.12 0.46
CA GLY A 246 -19.96 -13.16 -0.58
C GLY A 246 -19.88 -14.59 -0.05
N GLN A 247 -19.35 -14.79 1.17
CA GLN A 247 -19.33 -16.07 1.89
C GLN A 247 -20.58 -16.32 2.74
N GLY A 248 -21.51 -15.36 2.80
CA GLY A 248 -22.75 -15.47 3.59
C GLY A 248 -22.67 -14.89 5.00
N VAL A 249 -21.64 -14.11 5.33
CA VAL A 249 -21.62 -13.33 6.58
C VAL A 249 -22.65 -12.20 6.50
N VAL A 250 -23.50 -12.10 7.51
CA VAL A 250 -24.48 -11.02 7.65
C VAL A 250 -23.85 -9.88 8.44
N PHE A 251 -23.71 -8.71 7.82
CA PHE A 251 -23.24 -7.51 8.51
C PHE A 251 -24.42 -6.66 8.95
N LEU A 252 -24.42 -6.25 10.22
CA LEU A 252 -25.43 -5.41 10.83
C LEU A 252 -24.82 -4.06 11.21
N SER A 253 -25.51 -2.96 10.94
CA SER A 253 -25.21 -1.66 11.51
C SER A 253 -25.33 -1.69 13.05
N ASP A 254 -24.83 -0.66 13.74
CA ASP A 254 -24.90 -0.60 15.21
C ASP A 254 -26.34 -0.71 15.75
N SER A 255 -27.32 -0.08 15.08
CA SER A 255 -28.73 -0.18 15.45
C SER A 255 -29.30 -1.58 15.20
N GLU A 256 -29.02 -2.17 14.03
CA GLU A 256 -29.49 -3.52 13.71
C GLU A 256 -28.85 -4.57 14.62
N ALA A 257 -27.59 -4.37 15.00
CA ALA A 257 -26.90 -5.23 15.95
C ALA A 257 -27.57 -5.21 17.33
N ARG A 258 -28.02 -4.05 17.82
CA ARG A 258 -28.77 -3.94 19.08
C ARG A 258 -30.10 -4.67 19.00
N ASP A 259 -30.88 -4.41 17.96
CA ASP A 259 -32.18 -5.08 17.75
C ASP A 259 -32.02 -6.60 17.65
N TYR A 260 -30.98 -7.05 16.94
CA TYR A 260 -30.62 -8.46 16.85
C TYR A 260 -30.27 -9.04 18.23
N LEU A 261 -29.44 -8.34 19.02
CA LEU A 261 -29.00 -8.76 20.35
C LEU A 261 -30.10 -8.69 21.42
N ASP A 262 -31.19 -7.98 21.17
CA ASP A 262 -32.40 -8.00 22.01
C ASP A 262 -33.33 -9.18 21.70
N GLN A 263 -33.14 -9.82 20.53
CA GLN A 263 -34.00 -10.86 19.98
C GLN A 263 -33.22 -12.16 19.68
N GLU A 264 -32.96 -12.45 18.40
CA GLU A 264 -32.32 -13.69 17.93
C GLU A 264 -30.92 -13.87 18.54
N GLY A 265 -30.12 -12.81 18.63
CA GLY A 265 -28.80 -12.82 19.24
C GLY A 265 -28.83 -13.15 20.74
N ALA A 266 -29.84 -12.67 21.48
CA ALA A 266 -30.04 -13.05 22.89
C ALA A 266 -30.32 -14.55 23.03
N TYR A 267 -31.12 -15.11 22.12
CA TYR A 267 -31.40 -16.55 22.11
C TYR A 267 -30.11 -17.36 21.89
N TRP A 268 -29.29 -17.01 20.90
CA TRP A 268 -28.03 -17.71 20.63
C TRP A 268 -27.03 -17.58 21.79
N ALA A 269 -26.90 -16.38 22.35
CA ALA A 269 -26.06 -16.15 23.54
C ALA A 269 -26.51 -17.00 24.74
N PHE A 270 -27.83 -17.12 24.96
CA PHE A 270 -28.39 -17.98 26.01
C PHE A 270 -28.09 -19.46 25.77
N GLN A 271 -28.32 -19.96 24.55
CA GLN A 271 -28.07 -21.38 24.20
C GLN A 271 -26.62 -21.81 24.46
N GLN A 272 -25.69 -20.89 24.27
CA GLN A 272 -24.27 -21.17 24.43
C GLN A 272 -23.74 -20.92 25.85
N GLY A 273 -24.56 -20.31 26.72
CA GLY A 273 -24.23 -20.03 28.12
C GLY A 273 -23.15 -18.95 28.33
N SER A 274 -22.61 -18.36 27.26
CA SER A 274 -21.64 -17.26 27.30
C SER A 274 -21.67 -16.48 25.99
N TRP A 275 -21.18 -15.24 26.01
CA TRP A 275 -21.09 -14.39 24.83
C TRP A 275 -19.81 -13.54 24.88
N GLN A 276 -19.34 -13.15 23.70
CA GLN A 276 -18.27 -12.20 23.45
C GLN A 276 -18.81 -11.17 22.47
N CYS A 277 -18.97 -9.94 22.96
CA CYS A 277 -19.46 -8.83 22.16
C CYS A 277 -18.59 -7.59 22.41
N PRO A 278 -18.53 -6.65 21.44
CA PRO A 278 -18.01 -5.32 21.67
C PRO A 278 -18.70 -4.63 22.85
N LYS A 279 -17.97 -3.73 23.52
CA LYS A 279 -18.49 -2.98 24.68
C LYS A 279 -19.71 -2.16 24.27
N GLY A 280 -20.82 -2.34 24.98
CA GLY A 280 -22.08 -1.63 24.72
C GLY A 280 -23.07 -2.40 23.85
N LEU A 281 -22.68 -3.58 23.36
CA LEU A 281 -23.51 -4.50 22.59
C LEU A 281 -23.71 -5.82 23.36
N GLN A 282 -24.16 -5.73 24.61
CA GLN A 282 -24.46 -6.94 25.39
C GLN A 282 -25.84 -7.52 24.99
N PRO A 283 -25.96 -8.84 24.78
CA PRO A 283 -27.25 -9.45 24.54
C PRO A 283 -28.20 -9.23 25.72
N ARG A 284 -29.49 -9.03 25.43
CA ARG A 284 -30.51 -8.95 26.48
C ARG A 284 -30.58 -10.25 27.27
N SER A 285 -30.63 -10.14 28.59
CA SER A 285 -30.89 -11.29 29.45
C SER A 285 -32.37 -11.72 29.35
N PRO A 286 -32.67 -12.95 28.91
CA PRO A 286 -34.04 -13.45 28.89
C PRO A 286 -34.57 -13.64 30.32
N SER A 287 -35.86 -13.36 30.52
CA SER A 287 -36.56 -13.67 31.76
C SER A 287 -36.64 -15.19 32.01
N ALA A 288 -36.88 -15.61 33.25
CA ALA A 288 -36.96 -17.03 33.60
C ALA A 288 -38.01 -17.81 32.79
N SER A 289 -39.15 -17.18 32.49
CA SER A 289 -40.20 -17.76 31.64
C SER A 289 -39.74 -17.91 30.18
N GLU A 290 -39.07 -16.90 29.61
CA GLU A 290 -38.48 -16.99 28.28
C GLU A 290 -37.43 -18.09 28.19
N GLN A 291 -36.56 -18.23 29.21
CA GLN A 291 -35.56 -19.30 29.26
C GLN A 291 -36.19 -20.69 29.24
N LEU A 292 -37.29 -20.89 29.98
CA LEU A 292 -38.04 -22.16 29.96
C LEU A 292 -38.68 -22.40 28.58
N LEU A 293 -39.28 -21.37 27.98
CA LEU A 293 -39.87 -21.48 26.64
C LEU A 293 -38.83 -21.80 25.58
N TRP A 294 -37.67 -21.14 25.60
CA TRP A 294 -36.59 -21.34 24.64
C TRP A 294 -35.94 -22.73 24.72
N ARG A 295 -36.06 -23.43 25.86
CA ARG A 295 -35.66 -24.84 25.99
C ARG A 295 -36.64 -25.81 25.32
N VAL A 296 -37.90 -25.41 25.18
CA VAL A 296 -38.95 -26.23 24.57
C VAL A 296 -39.13 -25.90 23.09
N LYS A 297 -39.02 -24.63 22.72
CA LYS A 297 -39.22 -24.13 21.36
C LYS A 297 -38.28 -22.97 21.05
N ARG A 298 -37.55 -23.08 19.94
CA ARG A 298 -36.74 -21.98 19.40
C ARG A 298 -37.64 -20.77 19.04
N PRO A 299 -37.29 -19.54 19.46
CA PRO A 299 -38.00 -18.33 19.02
C PRO A 299 -37.79 -18.09 17.52
N ALA A 300 -38.40 -17.04 16.97
CA ALA A 300 -38.12 -16.63 15.60
C ALA A 300 -36.63 -16.30 15.45
N THR A 301 -35.97 -16.91 14.46
CA THR A 301 -34.55 -16.69 14.14
C THR A 301 -34.42 -16.32 12.66
N PRO A 302 -34.89 -15.12 12.26
CA PRO A 302 -35.00 -14.75 10.85
C PRO A 302 -33.66 -14.77 10.11
N LEU A 303 -32.55 -14.37 10.74
CA LEU A 303 -31.23 -14.39 10.09
C LEU A 303 -30.75 -15.82 9.90
N TYR A 304 -30.92 -16.68 10.91
CA TYR A 304 -30.62 -18.10 10.78
C TYR A 304 -31.48 -18.79 9.71
N GLU A 305 -32.78 -18.49 9.67
CA GLU A 305 -33.71 -19.05 8.69
C GLU A 305 -33.40 -18.58 7.27
N GLN A 306 -32.95 -17.33 7.10
CA GLN A 306 -32.46 -16.83 5.82
C GLN A 306 -31.20 -17.58 5.38
N ARG A 307 -30.29 -17.87 6.30
CA ARG A 307 -29.04 -18.60 6.03
C ARG A 307 -29.26 -20.06 5.61
N LEU A 308 -30.40 -20.65 5.93
CA LEU A 308 -30.75 -22.03 5.54
C LEU A 308 -31.37 -22.14 4.13
N LYS A 309 -31.73 -21.02 3.50
CA LYS A 309 -32.31 -20.96 2.15
C LYS A 309 -31.22 -20.80 1.10
#